data_AF-A0A523FSC6-F1
#
_entry.id   AF-A0A523FSC6-F1
#
_cell.length_a   1.000
_cell.length_b   1.000
_cell.length_c   1.000
_cell.angle_alpha   90.00
_cell.angle_beta   90.00
_cell.angle_gamma   90.00
#
_symmetry.space_group_name_H-M   'P 1'
#
loop_
_entity.id
_entity.type
_entity.pdbx_description
1 polymer ?
#
loop_
_entity_poly.entity_id
_entity_poly.type
_entity_poly.pdbx_seq_one_letter_code
_entity_poly.pdbx_strand_id
1 'polypeptide(L)' 'MVGTLDTYQIIVPDFGTFQGDFQVTSLEYSGEYNGESAFSVTLESAGAIAWTAG' A
#
# COMPACT_ATOMS: atom_id res chain seq x y z
N MET A 1 -10.13 9.59 -14.44
CA MET A 1 -10.50 8.90 -13.19
C MET A 1 -9.51 9.34 -12.13
N VAL A 2 -9.97 9.89 -11.02
CA VAL A 2 -9.14 10.01 -9.82
C VAL A 2 -9.13 8.62 -9.19
N GLY A 3 -7.96 8.07 -8.85
CA GLY A 3 -7.86 6.77 -8.19
C GLY A 3 -8.61 6.83 -6.86
N THR A 4 -9.35 5.77 -6.51
CA THR A 4 -10.11 5.71 -5.26
C THR A 4 -9.18 5.96 -4.07
N LEU A 5 -9.58 6.88 -3.20
CA LEU A 5 -8.97 7.07 -1.88
C LEU A 5 -9.66 6.12 -0.92
N ASP A 6 -8.92 5.17 -0.38
CA ASP A 6 -9.42 4.22 0.60
C ASP A 6 -8.53 4.25 1.85
N THR A 7 -9.09 3.86 2.99
CA THR A 7 -8.33 3.70 4.23
C THR A 7 -7.56 2.40 4.18
N TYR A 8 -6.23 2.49 4.27
CA TYR A 8 -5.33 1.34 4.32
C TYR A 8 -4.66 1.22 5.69
N GLN A 9 -4.26 -0.01 6.02
CA GLN A 9 -3.45 -0.34 7.19
C GLN A 9 -2.17 -1.04 6.73
N ILE A 10 -1.02 -0.44 7.05
CA ILE A 10 0.31 -0.99 6.74
C ILE A 10 0.91 -1.46 8.06
N ILE A 11 1.11 -2.77 8.19
CA ILE A 11 1.66 -3.41 9.39
C ILE A 11 3.11 -3.78 9.08
N VAL A 12 4.03 -3.20 9.84
CA VAL A 12 5.44 -3.55 9.80
C VAL A 12 5.72 -4.42 11.04
N PRO A 13 6.02 -5.73 10.86
CA PRO A 13 6.33 -6.61 11.98
C PRO A 13 7.43 -6.02 12.86
N ASP A 14 7.26 -6.12 14.18
CA ASP A 14 8.19 -5.61 15.21
C ASP A 14 8.44 -4.08 15.20
N PHE A 15 7.64 -3.30 14.47
CA PHE A 15 7.77 -1.84 14.40
C PHE A 15 6.46 -1.12 14.75
N GLY A 16 5.35 -1.52 14.13
CA GLY A 16 4.05 -0.92 14.38
C GLY A 16 3.14 -0.88 13.15
N THR A 17 2.06 -0.13 13.30
CA THR A 17 1.00 0.00 12.31
C THR A 17 0.82 1.44 11.89
N PHE A 18 0.75 1.67 10.58
CA PHE A 18 0.31 2.93 9.98
C PHE A 18 -1.10 2.77 9.44
N GLN A 19 -2.00 3.71 9.73
CA GLN A 19 -3.39 3.69 9.27
C GLN A 19 -3.84 5.07 8.80
N GLY A 20 -4.47 5.14 7.64
CA GLY A 20 -5.03 6.38 7.09
C GLY A 20 -5.44 6.22 5.63
N ASP A 21 -5.85 7.32 5.01
CA ASP A 21 -6.26 7.32 3.62
C ASP A 21 -5.05 7.35 2.69
N PHE A 22 -5.00 6.39 1.75
CA PHE A 22 -3.99 6.35 0.70
C PHE A 22 -4.64 6.30 -0.68
N GLN A 23 -3.95 6.90 -1.65
CA GLN A 23 -4.24 6.75 -3.06
C GLN A 23 -3.30 5.71 -3.66
N VAL A 24 -3.82 4.78 -4.44
CA VAL A 24 -3.00 3.96 -5.34
C VAL A 24 -2.63 4.79 -6.56
N THR A 25 -1.35 5.12 -6.70
CA THR A 25 -0.84 5.93 -7.82
C THR A 25 -0.25 5.07 -8.95
N SER A 26 0.24 3.89 -8.62
CA SER A 26 0.69 2.90 -9.60
C SER A 26 0.42 1.47 -9.14
N LEU A 27 0.19 0.58 -10.10
CA LEU A 27 0.04 -0.85 -9.90
C LEU A 27 0.65 -1.55 -11.12
N GLU A 28 1.83 -2.14 -10.92
CA GLU A 28 2.52 -2.91 -11.94
C GLU A 28 2.41 -4.40 -11.64
N TYR A 29 1.96 -5.17 -12.62
CA TYR A 29 2.04 -6.63 -12.58
C TYR A 29 3.25 -7.07 -13.39
N SER A 30 4.09 -7.91 -12.79
CA SER A 30 5.22 -8.54 -13.45
C SER A 30 5.20 -10.04 -13.15
N GLY A 31 5.86 -10.82 -13.99
CA GLY A 31 5.94 -12.26 -13.77
C GLY A 31 6.67 -12.93 -14.90
N GLU A 32 7.51 -13.90 -14.57
CA GLU A 32 8.06 -14.81 -15.56
C GLU A 32 7.08 -15.95 -15.83
N TYR A 33 7.18 -16.52 -17.03
CA TYR A 33 6.40 -17.68 -17.46
C TYR A 33 6.49 -18.90 -16.49
N ASN A 34 7.49 -18.91 -15.60
CA ASN A 34 7.82 -20.01 -14.70
C ASN A 34 7.34 -19.85 -13.24
N GLY A 35 6.37 -18.98 -12.96
CA GLY A 35 5.43 -19.24 -11.86
C GLY A 35 5.43 -18.30 -10.65
N GLU A 36 6.26 -17.26 -10.63
CA GLU A 36 6.11 -16.19 -9.63
C GLU A 36 5.58 -14.93 -10.30
N SER A 37 4.29 -14.68 -10.08
CA SER A 37 3.68 -13.39 -10.38
C SER A 37 4.05 -12.43 -9.26
N ALA A 38 4.77 -11.38 -9.59
CA ALA A 38 5.07 -10.28 -8.71
C ALA A 38 4.13 -9.10 -9.02
N PHE A 39 3.85 -8.30 -8.02
CA PHE A 39 3.18 -7.03 -8.23
C PHE A 39 3.88 -5.96 -7.40
N SER A 40 3.92 -4.76 -7.95
CA SER A 40 4.40 -3.55 -7.31
C SER A 40 3.23 -2.58 -7.22
N VAL A 41 3.06 -1.95 -6.07
CA VAL A 41 2.02 -0.95 -5.85
C VAL A 41 2.65 0.27 -5.21
N THR A 42 2.32 1.45 -5.74
CA THR A 42 2.73 2.73 -5.15
C THR A 42 1.53 3.35 -4.45
N LEU A 43 1.68 3.63 -3.16
CA LEU A 43 0.68 4.27 -2.31
C LEU A 43 1.17 5.67 -1.93
N GLU A 44 0.32 6.67 -2.09
CA GLU A 44 0.58 8.04 -1.63
C GLU A 44 -0.44 8.41 -0.55
N SER A 45 0.01 8.98 0.57
CA SER A 45 -0.90 9.41 1.64
C SER A 45 -1.78 10.56 1.16
N ALA A 46 -3.10 10.40 1.27
CA ALA A 46 -4.08 11.42 0.89
C ALA A 46 -4.62 12.21 2.10
N GLY A 47 -4.00 12.03 3.28
CA GLY A 47 -4.43 12.66 4.52
C GLY A 47 -3.49 12.34 5.68
N ALA A 48 -3.98 12.59 6.90
CA ALA A 48 -3.25 12.28 8.13
C ALA A 48 -3.14 10.76 8.32
N ILE A 49 -1.94 10.30 8.69
CA ILE A 49 -1.67 8.91 8.99
C ILE A 49 -1.50 8.74 10.50
N ALA A 50 -2.34 7.91 11.10
CA ALA A 50 -2.21 7.48 12.48
C ALA A 50 -1.13 6.40 12.60
N TRP A 51 -0.37 6.45 13.68
CA TRP A 51 0.65 5.45 14.01
C TRP A 51 0.37 4.81 15.36
N THR A 52 0.55 3.49 15.43
CA THR A 52 0.48 2.70 16.67
C THR A 52 1.74 1.84 16.79
N ALA A 53 2.41 1.89 17.94
CA ALA A 53 3.57 1.06 18.24
C ALA A 53 3.21 -0.43 18.26
N GLY A 54 4.14 -1.29 17.80
CA GLY A 54 4.01 -2.76 17.81
C GLY A 54 4.32 -3.39 19.16
#